data_AF-A0A950TH84-F1
#
_entry.id   AF-A0A950TH84-F1
#
_cell.length_a   1.000
_cell.length_b   1.000
_cell.length_c   1.000
_cell.angle_alpha   90.00
_cell.angle_beta   90.00
_cell.angle_gamma   90.00
#
_symmetry.space_group_name_H-M   'P 1'
#
loop_
_entity.id
_entity.type
_entity.pdbx_description
1 polymer ?
#
loop_
_entity_poly.entity_id
_entity_poly.type
_entity_poly.pdbx_seq_one_letter_code
_entity_poly.pdbx_strand_id
1 'polypeptide(L)'
;MRGFPLLFNRNRSLRANRLYVGAQAVCAVTLGARVERMQVGRIAGTRRCDIAGFDTLPLFSKLITCLVGRTVKTKTAIAVDDRRELARARDLAAAGSPSQQEADRLLRLASQEAERIVSERWVAVSRLAALLERRKPVSADRIARIVYRPGRSAAANRARQVGVWSGLQQEVAEARDILVHAFEVSRTFAVRAFSGKRSGKGAADTL
;
A
#
# COMPACT_ATOMS: atom_id res chain seq x y z
N MET A 1 25.10 -34.33 -12.45
CA MET A 1 23.79 -33.79 -12.05
C MET A 1 23.91 -32.41 -11.37
N ARG A 2 24.20 -31.31 -12.09
CA ARG A 2 24.46 -29.96 -11.52
C ARG A 2 23.42 -28.88 -11.89
N GLY A 3 22.20 -29.26 -12.30
CA GLY A 3 21.18 -28.31 -12.78
C GLY A 3 20.02 -27.99 -11.82
N PHE A 4 19.76 -28.84 -10.83
CA PHE A 4 18.57 -28.73 -9.97
C PHE A 4 18.55 -27.52 -9.00
N PRO A 5 19.60 -27.21 -8.23
CA PRO A 5 19.50 -26.17 -7.19
C PRO A 5 19.28 -24.76 -7.75
N LEU A 6 19.79 -24.46 -8.95
CA LEU A 6 19.60 -23.17 -9.62
C LEU A 6 18.15 -22.94 -10.07
N LEU A 7 17.49 -24.00 -10.55
CA LEU A 7 16.07 -23.93 -10.95
C LEU A 7 15.14 -23.77 -9.75
N PHE A 8 15.44 -24.43 -8.63
CA PHE A 8 14.67 -24.29 -7.39
C PHE A 8 14.74 -22.87 -6.81
N ASN A 9 15.93 -22.27 -6.76
CA ASN A 9 16.10 -20.88 -6.29
C ASN A 9 15.42 -19.87 -7.23
N ARG A 10 15.48 -20.10 -8.54
CA ARG A 10 14.78 -19.27 -9.54
C ARG A 10 13.26 -19.33 -9.38
N ASN A 11 12.69 -20.50 -9.18
CA ASN A 11 11.23 -20.63 -8.99
C ASN A 11 10.75 -20.01 -7.68
N ARG A 12 11.53 -20.16 -6.59
CA ARG A 12 11.22 -19.50 -5.30
C ARG A 12 11.24 -17.98 -5.43
N SER A 13 12.25 -17.40 -6.08
CA SER A 13 12.33 -15.94 -6.27
C SER A 13 11.21 -15.39 -7.18
N LEU A 14 10.83 -16.10 -8.25
CA LEU A 14 9.72 -15.71 -9.10
C LEU A 14 8.38 -15.76 -8.36
N ARG A 15 8.14 -16.78 -7.53
CA ARG A 15 6.94 -16.87 -6.69
C ARG A 15 6.87 -15.69 -5.71
N ALA A 16 7.98 -15.36 -5.05
CA ALA A 16 8.05 -14.24 -4.12
C ALA A 16 7.76 -12.90 -4.82
N ASN A 17 8.28 -12.70 -6.03
CA ASN A 17 7.99 -11.52 -6.84
C ASN A 17 6.51 -11.41 -7.24
N ARG A 18 5.86 -12.53 -7.58
CA ARG A 18 4.41 -12.55 -7.89
C ARG A 18 3.56 -12.22 -6.66
N LEU A 19 3.94 -12.76 -5.50
CA LEU A 19 3.28 -12.44 -4.23
C LEU A 19 3.48 -10.98 -3.84
N TYR A 20 4.68 -10.44 -4.06
CA TYR A 20 4.97 -9.02 -3.85
C TYR A 20 4.09 -8.12 -4.73
N VAL A 21 4.06 -8.34 -6.04
CA VAL A 21 3.22 -7.56 -6.96
C VAL A 21 1.73 -7.73 -6.61
N GLY A 22 1.31 -8.95 -6.23
CA GLY A 22 -0.04 -9.20 -5.72
C GLY A 22 -0.37 -8.42 -4.45
N ALA A 23 0.57 -8.32 -3.51
CA ALA A 23 0.42 -7.56 -2.27
C ALA A 23 0.33 -6.05 -2.54
N GLN A 24 1.16 -5.51 -3.44
CA GLN A 24 1.07 -4.11 -3.86
C GLN A 24 -0.30 -3.80 -4.45
N ALA A 25 -0.80 -4.65 -5.35
CA ALA A 25 -2.10 -4.47 -5.97
C ALA A 25 -3.26 -4.55 -4.96
N VAL A 26 -3.18 -5.48 -4.00
CA VAL A 26 -4.16 -5.57 -2.91
C VAL A 26 -4.15 -4.29 -2.09
N CYS A 27 -2.99 -3.80 -1.65
CA CYS A 27 -2.90 -2.55 -0.90
C CYS A 27 -3.46 -1.37 -1.70
N ALA A 28 -3.03 -1.20 -2.95
CA ALA A 28 -3.49 -0.13 -3.83
C ALA A 28 -5.02 -0.11 -3.96
N VAL A 29 -5.64 -1.24 -4.32
CA VAL A 29 -7.10 -1.33 -4.45
C VAL A 29 -7.82 -1.15 -3.11
N THR A 30 -7.25 -1.67 -2.01
CA THR A 30 -7.81 -1.48 -0.67
C THR A 30 -7.90 -0.01 -0.29
N LEU A 31 -6.91 0.78 -0.72
CA LEU A 31 -6.81 2.22 -0.47
C LEU A 31 -7.54 3.06 -1.53
N GLY A 32 -8.34 2.43 -2.41
CA GLY A 32 -9.14 3.11 -3.43
C GLY A 32 -8.40 3.43 -4.72
N ALA A 33 -7.16 2.97 -4.90
CA ALA A 33 -6.40 3.19 -6.12
C ALA A 33 -6.71 2.13 -7.20
N ARG A 34 -6.68 2.53 -8.47
CA ARG A 34 -6.82 1.61 -9.60
C ARG A 34 -5.46 1.03 -10.00
N VAL A 35 -5.40 -0.29 -10.20
CA VAL A 35 -4.21 -0.96 -10.74
C VAL A 35 -4.42 -1.19 -12.22
N GLU A 36 -3.57 -0.58 -13.06
CA GLU A 36 -3.67 -0.63 -14.51
C GLU A 36 -3.00 -1.88 -15.07
N ARG A 37 -1.85 -2.24 -14.53
CA ARG A 37 -1.04 -3.37 -15.01
C ARG A 37 -0.28 -4.01 -13.88
N MET A 38 -0.17 -5.34 -13.95
CA MET A 38 0.68 -6.14 -13.06
C MET A 38 1.53 -7.06 -13.93
N GLN A 39 2.84 -7.11 -13.65
CA GLN A 39 3.76 -7.91 -14.43
C GLN A 39 4.90 -8.46 -13.55
N VAL A 40 5.29 -9.70 -13.83
CA VAL A 40 6.54 -10.30 -13.36
C VAL A 40 7.20 -10.94 -14.57
N GLY A 41 8.43 -10.55 -14.87
CA GLY A 41 9.15 -11.05 -16.03
C GLY A 41 9.72 -12.46 -15.82
N ARG A 42 10.38 -12.98 -16.86
CA ARG A 42 10.91 -14.35 -16.89
C ARG A 42 12.17 -14.55 -16.03
N ILE A 43 12.82 -13.44 -15.68
CA ILE A 43 14.06 -13.41 -14.91
C ILE A 43 13.74 -12.77 -13.56
N ALA A 44 14.31 -13.33 -12.50
CA ALA A 44 14.19 -12.80 -11.15
C ALA A 44 14.58 -11.31 -11.14
N GLY A 45 13.78 -10.46 -10.50
CA GLY A 45 14.04 -9.02 -10.37
C GLY A 45 13.26 -8.12 -11.33
N THR A 46 12.67 -8.66 -12.40
CA THR A 46 11.77 -7.87 -13.27
C THR A 46 10.33 -7.99 -12.77
N ARG A 47 9.83 -6.91 -12.16
CA ARG A 47 8.45 -6.84 -11.64
C ARG A 47 7.90 -5.42 -11.79
N ARG A 48 6.59 -5.31 -11.92
CA ARG A 48 5.91 -4.03 -12.06
C ARG A 48 4.47 -4.11 -11.58
N CYS A 49 4.05 -3.10 -10.83
CA CYS A 49 2.66 -2.87 -10.45
C CYS A 49 2.37 -1.41 -10.78
N ASP A 50 1.67 -1.18 -11.89
CA ASP A 50 1.28 0.16 -12.33
C ASP A 50 -0.03 0.55 -11.65
N ILE A 51 0.06 1.55 -10.79
CA ILE A 51 -1.06 2.10 -10.04
C ILE A 51 -1.39 3.46 -10.66
N ALA A 52 -2.62 3.62 -11.15
CA ALA A 52 -3.10 4.84 -11.77
C ALA A 52 -2.98 6.00 -10.77
N GLY A 53 -2.33 7.09 -11.20
CA GLY A 53 -2.17 8.29 -10.37
C GLY A 53 -1.38 8.05 -9.08
N PHE A 54 -0.45 7.07 -9.04
CA PHE A 54 0.33 6.77 -7.84
C PHE A 54 0.91 8.02 -7.17
N ASP A 55 1.49 8.94 -7.95
CA ASP A 55 2.16 10.11 -7.40
C ASP A 55 1.19 11.09 -6.74
N THR A 56 -0.08 11.09 -7.17
CA THR A 56 -1.19 11.87 -6.60
C THR A 56 -1.85 11.22 -5.38
N LEU A 57 -1.50 9.98 -5.04
CA LEU A 57 -2.04 9.34 -3.84
C LEU A 57 -1.57 10.07 -2.57
N PRO A 58 -2.38 10.03 -1.49
CA PRO A 58 -1.94 10.47 -0.17
C PRO A 58 -0.61 9.80 0.22
N LEU A 59 0.26 10.55 0.90
CA LEU A 59 1.58 10.08 1.31
C LEU A 59 1.51 8.71 1.99
N PHE A 60 0.63 8.56 2.96
CA PHE A 60 0.48 7.33 3.73
C PHE A 60 0.11 6.12 2.84
N SER A 61 -0.75 6.32 1.85
CA SER A 61 -1.11 5.28 0.88
C SER A 61 0.09 4.85 0.02
N LYS A 62 0.91 5.81 -0.43
CA LYS A 62 2.15 5.53 -1.15
C LYS A 62 3.10 4.69 -0.30
N LEU A 63 3.30 5.07 0.97
CA LEU A 63 4.15 4.33 1.90
C LEU A 63 3.65 2.89 2.10
N ILE A 64 2.36 2.68 2.37
CA ILE A 64 1.78 1.34 2.54
C ILE A 64 2.06 0.45 1.33
N THR A 65 1.85 0.97 0.11
CA THR A 65 2.07 0.20 -1.12
C THR A 65 3.55 -0.13 -1.38
N CYS A 66 4.49 0.71 -0.93
CA CYS A 66 5.93 0.44 -1.04
C CYS A 66 6.43 -0.57 0.00
N LEU A 67 5.81 -0.63 1.18
CA LEU A 67 6.30 -1.36 2.35
C LEU A 67 5.77 -2.80 2.48
N VAL A 68 5.15 -3.36 1.44
CA VAL A 68 4.56 -4.72 1.48
C VAL A 68 5.59 -5.86 1.51
N GLY A 69 6.86 -5.58 1.16
CA GLY A 69 7.87 -6.63 0.99
C GLY A 69 8.25 -7.34 2.28
N ARG A 70 8.33 -6.59 3.39
CA ARG A 70 8.51 -7.16 4.72
C ARG A 70 7.42 -8.18 5.05
N THR A 71 6.15 -7.86 4.80
CA THR A 71 5.03 -8.76 5.07
C THR A 71 5.10 -10.03 4.24
N VAL A 72 5.42 -9.91 2.95
CA VAL A 72 5.58 -11.08 2.05
C VAL A 72 6.72 -11.98 2.55
N LYS A 73 7.85 -11.39 2.95
CA LYS A 73 8.98 -12.12 3.54
C LYS A 73 8.56 -12.87 4.80
N THR A 74 7.88 -12.21 5.74
CA THR A 74 7.39 -12.84 6.97
C THR A 74 6.43 -13.98 6.69
N LYS A 75 5.47 -13.83 5.77
CA LYS A 75 4.46 -14.85 5.46
C LYS A 75 4.99 -16.06 4.71
N THR A 76 6.06 -15.90 3.93
CA THR A 76 6.53 -16.94 3.00
C THR A 76 7.89 -17.52 3.35
N ALA A 77 8.60 -16.89 4.29
CA ALA A 77 10.02 -17.15 4.56
C ALA A 77 10.94 -16.98 3.33
N ILE A 78 10.47 -16.31 2.28
CA ILE A 78 11.26 -16.04 1.06
C ILE A 78 11.50 -14.55 0.97
N ALA A 79 12.78 -14.16 0.96
CA ALA A 79 13.16 -12.77 0.77
C ALA A 79 12.78 -12.30 -0.64
N VAL A 80 12.31 -11.07 -0.69
CA VAL A 80 12.02 -10.34 -1.92
C VAL A 80 13.03 -9.20 -2.00
N ASP A 81 13.59 -8.92 -3.18
CA ASP A 81 14.41 -7.72 -3.37
C ASP A 81 13.47 -6.50 -3.50
N ASP A 82 13.28 -5.77 -2.39
CA ASP A 82 12.44 -4.57 -2.27
C ASP A 82 13.24 -3.32 -1.90
N ARG A 83 14.57 -3.35 -2.11
CA ARG A 83 15.47 -2.24 -1.75
C ARG A 83 15.07 -0.92 -2.40
N ARG A 84 14.64 -0.96 -3.67
CA ARG A 84 14.23 0.24 -4.41
C ARG A 84 12.95 0.85 -3.84
N GLU A 85 11.97 0.02 -3.52
CA GLU A 85 10.70 0.46 -2.95
C GLU A 85 10.86 0.93 -1.49
N LEU A 86 11.75 0.31 -0.72
CA LEU A 86 12.15 0.78 0.61
C LEU A 86 12.86 2.13 0.56
N ALA A 87 13.79 2.32 -0.38
CA ALA A 87 14.45 3.61 -0.60
C ALA A 87 13.41 4.69 -0.97
N ARG A 88 12.53 4.39 -1.94
CA ARG A 88 11.43 5.29 -2.32
C ARG A 88 10.52 5.65 -1.13
N ALA A 89 10.18 4.68 -0.27
CA ALA A 89 9.38 4.94 0.92
C ALA A 89 10.10 5.89 1.90
N ARG A 90 11.41 5.71 2.11
CA ARG A 90 12.22 6.60 2.95
C ARG A 90 12.27 8.01 2.38
N ASP A 91 12.51 8.15 1.08
CA ASP A 91 12.56 9.46 0.42
C ASP A 91 11.21 10.18 0.53
N LEU A 92 10.10 9.45 0.31
CA LEU A 92 8.74 9.99 0.46
C LEU A 92 8.45 10.41 1.91
N ALA A 93 8.84 9.59 2.89
CA ALA A 93 8.63 9.89 4.30
C ALA A 93 9.46 11.11 4.73
N ALA A 94 10.73 11.19 4.32
CA ALA A 94 11.60 12.32 4.61
C ALA A 94 11.07 13.63 3.99
N ALA A 95 10.62 13.59 2.73
CA ALA A 95 10.06 14.77 2.07
C ALA A 95 8.73 15.24 2.69
N GLY A 96 7.97 14.35 3.31
CA GLY A 96 6.66 14.63 3.90
C GLY A 96 6.67 14.87 5.42
N SER A 97 7.84 14.83 6.06
CA SER A 97 7.97 14.95 7.52
C SER A 97 8.90 16.10 7.90
N PRO A 98 8.61 16.84 8.99
CA PRO A 98 9.48 17.91 9.49
C PRO A 98 10.75 17.40 10.17
N SER A 99 10.80 16.11 10.56
CA SER A 99 11.96 15.51 11.21
C SER A 99 12.16 14.04 10.81
N GLN A 100 13.39 13.54 11.00
CA GLN A 100 13.73 12.12 10.77
C GLN A 100 12.93 11.19 11.69
N GLN A 101 12.70 11.60 12.95
CA GLN A 101 11.93 10.82 13.91
C GLN A 101 10.47 10.65 13.44
N GLU A 102 9.87 11.70 12.89
CA GLU A 102 8.51 11.63 12.33
C GLU A 102 8.46 10.78 11.06
N ALA A 103 9.46 10.89 10.17
CA ALA A 103 9.58 10.04 9.01
C ALA A 103 9.66 8.55 9.40
N ASP A 104 10.48 8.21 10.40
CA ASP A 104 10.61 6.85 10.92
C ASP A 104 9.31 6.35 11.57
N ARG A 105 8.58 7.24 12.26
CA ARG A 105 7.25 6.93 12.81
C ARG A 105 6.24 6.64 11.70
N LEU A 106 6.20 7.46 10.65
CA LEU A 106 5.31 7.23 9.50
C LEU A 106 5.61 5.90 8.80
N LEU A 107 6.89 5.59 8.56
CA LEU A 107 7.31 4.32 7.97
C LEU A 107 6.87 3.12 8.82
N ARG A 108 6.98 3.22 10.14
CA ARG A 108 6.54 2.17 11.07
C ARG A 108 5.03 1.93 10.98
N LEU A 109 4.23 3.00 11.05
CA LEU A 109 2.78 2.92 10.97
C LEU A 109 2.32 2.39 9.61
N ALA A 110 2.90 2.87 8.51
CA ALA A 110 2.59 2.40 7.17
C ALA A 110 2.97 0.93 6.98
N SER A 111 4.09 0.47 7.57
CA SER A 111 4.49 -0.94 7.54
C SER A 111 3.52 -1.82 8.32
N GLN A 112 3.02 -1.38 9.48
CA GLN A 112 2.03 -2.11 10.27
C GLN A 112 0.69 -2.22 9.51
N GLU A 113 0.28 -1.13 8.87
CA GLU A 113 -0.96 -1.11 8.10
C GLU A 113 -0.86 -1.96 6.83
N ALA A 114 0.29 -1.93 6.14
CA ALA A 114 0.58 -2.85 5.04
C ALA A 114 0.47 -4.32 5.49
N GLU A 115 1.04 -4.64 6.66
CA GLU A 115 0.96 -5.99 7.23
C GLU A 115 -0.47 -6.42 7.55
N ARG A 116 -1.27 -5.52 8.13
CA ARG A 116 -2.69 -5.75 8.43
C ARG A 116 -3.46 -6.05 7.15
N ILE A 117 -3.41 -5.16 6.16
CA ILE A 117 -4.13 -5.30 4.88
C ILE A 117 -3.74 -6.60 4.17
N VAL A 118 -2.44 -6.85 4.03
CA VAL A 118 -1.93 -8.04 3.32
C VAL A 118 -2.32 -9.32 4.06
N SER A 119 -2.29 -9.32 5.40
CA SER A 119 -2.67 -10.50 6.19
C SER A 119 -4.16 -10.80 6.10
N GLU A 120 -5.02 -9.79 6.24
CA GLU A 120 -6.48 -9.92 6.10
C GLU A 120 -6.88 -10.39 4.70
N ARG A 121 -6.14 -9.96 3.68
CA ARG A 121 -6.44 -10.19 2.27
C ARG A 121 -5.47 -11.16 1.60
N TRP A 122 -4.82 -12.04 2.37
CA TRP A 122 -3.81 -12.97 1.86
C TRP A 122 -4.32 -13.89 0.75
N VAL A 123 -5.60 -14.28 0.81
CA VAL A 123 -6.24 -15.08 -0.24
C VAL A 123 -6.27 -14.33 -1.58
N ALA A 124 -6.54 -13.01 -1.56
CA ALA A 124 -6.52 -12.18 -2.76
C ALA A 124 -5.09 -12.04 -3.31
N VAL A 125 -4.10 -11.81 -2.43
CA VAL A 125 -2.67 -11.78 -2.80
C VAL A 125 -2.25 -13.08 -3.51
N SER A 126 -2.57 -14.23 -2.92
CA SER A 126 -2.25 -15.54 -3.47
C SER A 126 -2.94 -15.79 -4.81
N ARG A 127 -4.20 -15.38 -4.96
CA ARG A 127 -4.95 -15.49 -6.23
C ARG A 127 -4.34 -14.63 -7.33
N LEU A 128 -3.98 -13.39 -7.03
CA LEU A 128 -3.33 -12.50 -7.99
C LEU A 128 -1.95 -13.05 -8.40
N ALA A 129 -1.17 -13.56 -7.45
CA ALA A 129 0.11 -14.19 -7.75
C ALA A 129 -0.02 -15.41 -8.69
N ALA A 130 -1.05 -16.24 -8.49
CA ALA A 130 -1.36 -17.36 -9.37
C ALA A 130 -1.81 -16.91 -10.79
N LEU A 131 -2.42 -15.74 -10.93
CA LEU A 131 -2.72 -15.19 -12.26
C LEU A 131 -1.46 -14.71 -12.98
N LEU A 132 -0.53 -14.09 -12.26
CA LEU A 132 0.76 -13.67 -12.82
C LEU A 132 1.60 -14.84 -13.30
N GLU A 133 1.46 -16.00 -12.67
CA GLU A 133 2.08 -17.25 -13.13
C GLU A 133 1.58 -17.69 -14.51
N ARG A 134 0.30 -17.46 -14.81
CA ARG A 134 -0.33 -17.80 -16.10
C ARG A 134 0.11 -16.87 -17.24
N ARG A 135 0.87 -15.81 -16.96
CA ARG A 135 1.46 -14.87 -17.94
C ARG A 135 0.44 -14.19 -18.86
N LYS A 136 -0.83 -14.17 -18.48
CA LYS A 136 -1.86 -13.42 -19.20
C LYS A 136 -2.03 -12.06 -18.53
N PRO A 137 -2.24 -10.98 -19.30
CA PRO A 137 -2.57 -9.69 -18.72
C PRO A 137 -3.82 -9.83 -17.86
N VAL A 138 -3.77 -9.23 -16.67
CA VAL A 138 -4.90 -9.21 -15.74
C VAL A 138 -5.55 -7.83 -15.86
N SER A 139 -6.82 -7.77 -16.26
CA SER A 139 -7.52 -6.50 -16.39
C SER A 139 -7.76 -5.85 -15.02
N ALA A 140 -7.80 -4.51 -14.98
CA ALA A 140 -8.10 -3.74 -13.77
C ALA A 140 -9.36 -4.22 -13.04
N ASP A 141 -10.45 -4.47 -13.78
CA ASP A 141 -11.71 -4.96 -13.21
C ASP A 141 -11.59 -6.35 -12.59
N ARG A 142 -10.74 -7.21 -13.17
CA ARG A 142 -10.47 -8.53 -12.62
C ARG A 142 -9.64 -8.42 -11.34
N ILE A 143 -8.68 -7.51 -11.28
CA ILE A 143 -7.91 -7.23 -10.06
C ILE A 143 -8.87 -6.76 -8.96
N ALA A 144 -9.66 -5.71 -9.23
CA ALA A 144 -10.61 -5.15 -8.26
C ALA A 144 -11.58 -6.22 -7.74
N ARG A 145 -12.17 -7.03 -8.62
CA ARG A 145 -13.05 -8.14 -8.23
C ARG A 145 -12.35 -9.15 -7.33
N ILE A 146 -11.07 -9.48 -7.56
CA ILE A 146 -10.34 -10.42 -6.71
C ILE A 146 -10.06 -9.83 -5.32
N VAL A 147 -9.73 -8.54 -5.25
CA VAL A 147 -9.45 -7.86 -3.98
C VAL A 147 -10.72 -7.68 -3.14
N TYR A 148 -11.83 -7.25 -3.75
CA TYR A 148 -13.08 -7.00 -3.02
C TYR A 148 -13.92 -8.25 -2.76
N ARG A 149 -13.68 -9.36 -3.48
CA ARG A 149 -14.43 -10.60 -3.24
C ARG A 149 -14.04 -11.15 -1.86
N PRO A 150 -14.99 -11.27 -0.90
CA PRO A 150 -14.70 -11.89 0.37
C PRO A 150 -14.19 -13.32 0.14
N GLY A 151 -13.08 -13.69 0.75
CA GLY A 151 -12.74 -15.10 0.90
C GLY A 151 -13.80 -15.77 1.77
N ARG A 152 -14.21 -17.01 1.46
CA ARG A 152 -15.10 -17.79 2.34
C ARG A 152 -14.58 -17.84 3.79
N SER A 153 -13.26 -17.81 3.96
CA SER A 153 -12.59 -17.73 5.27
C SER A 153 -12.65 -16.35 5.95
N ALA A 154 -12.72 -15.25 5.20
CA ALA A 154 -12.84 -13.89 5.76
C ALA A 154 -14.26 -13.57 6.24
N ALA A 155 -15.29 -14.19 5.65
CA ALA A 155 -16.66 -14.14 6.16
C ALA A 155 -16.78 -14.96 7.47
N ALA A 156 -16.16 -16.13 7.54
CA ALA A 156 -16.10 -16.95 8.76
C ALA A 156 -15.27 -16.29 9.88
N ASN A 157 -14.15 -15.63 9.55
CA ASN A 157 -13.36 -14.86 10.51
C ASN A 157 -14.07 -13.58 10.95
N ARG A 158 -14.82 -12.89 10.07
CA ARG A 158 -15.70 -11.79 10.48
C ARG A 158 -16.81 -12.26 11.41
N ALA A 159 -17.43 -13.40 11.15
CA ALA A 159 -18.42 -13.97 12.07
C ALA A 159 -17.84 -14.27 13.47
N ARG A 160 -16.56 -14.69 13.56
CA ARG A 160 -15.87 -14.85 14.85
C ARG A 160 -15.45 -13.52 15.48
N GLN A 161 -15.03 -12.54 14.67
CA GLN A 161 -14.64 -11.21 15.15
C GLN A 161 -15.85 -10.35 15.57
N VAL A 162 -17.03 -10.53 14.98
CA VAL A 162 -18.26 -9.82 15.41
C VAL A 162 -18.62 -10.16 16.87
N GLY A 163 -18.25 -11.34 17.38
CA GLY A 163 -18.36 -11.66 18.81
C GLY A 163 -17.35 -10.97 19.73
N VAL A 164 -16.30 -10.36 19.17
CA VAL A 164 -15.23 -9.63 19.90
C VAL A 164 -15.35 -8.10 19.70
N TRP A 165 -15.96 -7.66 18.60
CA TRP A 165 -16.08 -6.25 18.22
C TRP A 165 -17.23 -5.49 18.90
N SER A 166 -18.15 -6.19 19.59
CA SER A 166 -19.18 -5.54 20.40
C SER A 166 -18.61 -4.78 21.60
N GLY A 167 -17.36 -5.06 22.02
CA GLY A 167 -16.68 -4.35 23.12
C GLY A 167 -15.75 -3.20 22.70
N LEU A 168 -15.37 -3.09 21.43
CA LEU A 168 -14.35 -2.13 20.95
C LEU A 168 -14.91 -1.01 20.05
N GLN A 169 -16.22 -1.00 19.80
CA GLN A 169 -16.87 0.02 18.97
C GLN A 169 -16.76 1.45 19.54
N GLN A 170 -16.59 1.59 20.87
CA GLN A 170 -16.51 2.89 21.53
C GLN A 170 -15.13 3.55 21.31
N GLU A 171 -14.03 2.81 21.47
CA GLU A 171 -12.66 3.33 21.33
C GLU A 171 -12.30 3.65 19.87
N VAL A 172 -12.85 2.89 18.91
CA VAL A 172 -12.62 3.12 17.47
C VAL A 172 -13.41 4.34 16.95
N ALA A 173 -14.56 4.65 17.55
CA ALA A 173 -15.30 5.86 17.24
C ALA A 173 -14.53 7.11 17.68
N GLU A 174 -13.97 7.11 18.89
CA GLU A 174 -13.15 8.21 19.41
C GLU A 174 -11.87 8.42 18.57
N ALA A 175 -11.18 7.34 18.18
CA ALA A 175 -9.99 7.45 17.33
C ALA A 175 -10.30 7.99 15.92
N ARG A 176 -11.48 7.66 15.37
CA ARG A 176 -11.94 8.18 14.07
C ARG A 176 -12.24 9.67 14.16
N ASP A 177 -12.90 10.12 15.22
CA ASP A 177 -13.23 11.54 15.39
C ASP A 177 -11.96 12.38 15.60
N ILE A 178 -10.96 11.88 16.33
CA ILE A 178 -9.66 12.53 16.47
C ILE A 178 -8.95 12.69 15.12
N LEU A 179 -8.99 11.66 14.26
CA LEU A 179 -8.35 11.70 12.94
C LEU A 179 -9.08 12.61 11.94
N VAL A 180 -10.42 12.63 11.98
CA VAL A 180 -11.22 13.56 11.18
C VAL A 180 -10.96 15.00 11.62
N HIS A 181 -10.91 15.25 12.93
CA HIS A 181 -10.65 16.58 13.47
C HIS A 181 -9.23 17.07 13.15
N ALA A 182 -8.21 16.20 13.25
CA ALA A 182 -6.84 16.52 12.84
C ALA A 182 -6.75 16.85 11.34
N PHE A 183 -7.55 16.19 10.50
CA PHE A 183 -7.60 16.45 9.06
C PHE A 183 -8.30 17.79 8.74
N GLU A 184 -9.38 18.12 9.46
CA GLU A 184 -10.08 19.39 9.33
C GLU A 184 -9.22 20.57 9.79
N VAL A 185 -8.51 20.44 10.92
CA VAL A 185 -7.55 21.44 11.41
C VAL A 185 -6.42 21.66 10.39
N SER A 186 -5.87 20.59 9.80
CA SER A 186 -4.84 20.70 8.76
C SER A 186 -5.36 21.44 7.51
N ARG A 187 -6.65 21.27 7.18
CA ARG A 187 -7.30 21.97 6.06
C ARG A 187 -7.49 23.46 6.35
N THR A 188 -7.87 23.85 7.57
CA THR A 188 -7.98 25.27 7.96
C THR A 188 -6.63 25.98 8.00
N PHE A 189 -5.56 25.31 8.42
CA PHE A 189 -4.20 25.86 8.33
C PHE A 189 -3.74 26.03 6.87
N ALA A 190 -4.03 25.07 6.00
CA ALA A 190 -3.74 25.20 4.57
C ALA A 190 -4.51 26.38 3.95
N VAL A 191 -5.80 26.53 4.25
CA VAL A 191 -6.62 27.63 3.72
C VAL A 191 -6.12 29.00 4.22
N ARG A 192 -5.71 29.14 5.48
CA ARG A 192 -5.12 30.38 6.01
C ARG A 192 -3.77 30.71 5.37
N ALA A 193 -2.89 29.72 5.21
CA ALA A 193 -1.58 29.89 4.58
C ALA A 193 -1.66 30.30 3.10
N PHE A 194 -2.72 29.90 2.38
CA PHE A 194 -2.95 30.29 1.00
C PHE A 194 -3.78 31.59 0.83
N SER A 195 -4.55 32.02 1.83
CA SER A 195 -5.28 33.30 1.80
C SER A 195 -4.38 34.53 2.01
N GLY A 196 -3.25 34.38 2.71
CA GLY A 196 -2.30 35.48 2.97
C GLY A 196 -1.41 35.89 1.79
N LYS A 197 -1.46 35.18 0.65
CA LYS A 197 -0.60 35.45 -0.53
C LYS A 197 -1.31 36.14 -1.70
N ARG A 198 -2.57 36.57 -1.56
CA ARG A 198 -3.34 37.27 -2.61
C ARG A 198 -3.71 38.73 -2.30
N SER A 199 -3.08 39.36 -1.29
CA SER A 199 -3.21 40.80 -1.05
C SER A 199 -1.83 41.46 -1.11
N GLY A 200 -1.38 41.81 -2.31
CA GLY A 200 -0.06 42.44 -2.49
C GLY A 200 0.34 42.63 -3.94
N LYS A 201 -0.59 43.04 -4.81
CA LYS A 201 -0.27 43.56 -6.14
C LYS A 201 -1.40 44.49 -6.60
N GLY A 202 -1.20 45.78 -6.40
CA GLY A 202 -2.16 46.82 -6.76
C GLY A 202 -2.03 48.09 -5.93
N ALA A 203 -0.87 48.72 -5.99
CA ALA A 203 -0.70 50.13 -5.60
C ALA A 203 0.30 50.76 -6.56
N ALA A 204 -0.15 50.89 -7.81
CA ALA A 204 0.37 51.82 -8.78
C ALA A 204 -0.86 52.45 -9.43
N ASP A 205 -1.37 53.50 -8.81
CA ASP A 205 -2.07 54.61 -9.45
C ASP A 205 -2.47 55.63 -8.39
N THR A 206 -2.31 56.90 -8.76
CA THR A 206 -2.74 58.16 -8.13
C THR A 206 -1.91 58.81 -7.01
N LEU A 207 -1.37 59.97 -7.41
CA LEU A 207 -0.85 61.15 -6.70
C LEU A 207 0.58 61.09 -6.14
#